data_AF-A0A9D5SIV1-F1
#
_entry.id   AF-A0A9D5SIV1-F1
#
_cell.length_a   1.000
_cell.length_b   1.000
_cell.length_c   1.000
_cell.angle_alpha   90.00
_cell.angle_beta   90.00
_cell.angle_gamma   90.00
#
_symmetry.space_group_name_H-M   'P 1'
#
loop_
_entity.id
_entity.type
_entity.pdbx_description
1 polymer ?
#
loop_
_entity_poly.entity_id
_entity_poly.type
_entity_poly.pdbx_seq_one_letter_code
_entity_poly.pdbx_strand_id
1 'polypeptide(L)'
;MAYYISSGVISTGITLYYDGMYISSGGVANNTTVADGYMCISNGGVANSTTVNGNGNMYISGGGVANSITVGYGGVIRIYNGGIADSITISGEWYGVGYLYVYSGGTATNLNWTPCVGSVYIEDGAYVTYLSNYSGVYLGSENQLLLHTSTKNNYYLNGSMYVMSGGSTYNITVSSASLLNVCSGGVVDRTSLWGKLHISNGGVANSTMVSGGGNLHISNGGVANNTTVHNWGYLYVSSGGTANSTTVNERGYLGVSSGGTANSTTVNSYGNLSISSGGVANITTVTGNWHCYGSLTIFSGGVANSTTVNSYGNLSISSGGVANSTTVTGDWNCYGSLTIFSGGVANSTTVNSYGNLS
;
A
#
# COMPACT_ATOMS: atom_id res chain seq x y z
N MET A 1 10.03 38.70 -10.40
CA MET A 1 9.19 39.86 -10.03
C MET A 1 8.29 39.48 -8.86
N ALA A 2 7.78 40.44 -8.10
CA ALA A 2 6.89 40.20 -6.97
C ALA A 2 5.60 41.01 -7.11
N TYR A 3 4.46 40.35 -6.99
CA TYR A 3 3.13 40.95 -6.98
C TYR A 3 2.67 41.15 -5.54
N TYR A 4 2.17 42.33 -5.20
CA TYR A 4 1.63 42.64 -3.88
C TYR A 4 0.14 42.95 -4.01
N ILE A 5 -0.69 42.09 -3.43
CA ILE A 5 -2.14 42.21 -3.42
C ILE A 5 -2.55 42.59 -2.00
N SER A 6 -3.02 43.82 -1.83
CA SER A 6 -3.44 44.38 -0.54
C SER A 6 -4.86 44.89 -0.62
N SER A 7 -5.34 45.52 0.46
CA SER A 7 -6.69 46.06 0.58
C SER A 7 -7.21 46.73 -0.70
N GLY A 8 -8.34 46.23 -1.20
CA GLY A 8 -9.03 46.75 -2.38
C GLY A 8 -8.46 46.27 -3.73
N VAL A 9 -7.33 45.55 -3.73
CA VAL A 9 -6.74 44.99 -4.95
C VAL A 9 -7.29 43.59 -5.20
N ILE A 10 -7.84 43.40 -6.40
CA ILE A 10 -8.24 42.09 -6.92
C ILE A 10 -7.33 41.75 -8.11
N SER A 11 -6.62 40.64 -8.01
CA SER A 11 -5.82 40.08 -9.09
C SER A 11 -6.54 38.88 -9.71
N THR A 12 -6.46 38.72 -11.03
CA THR A 12 -7.09 37.59 -11.73
C THR A 12 -6.22 37.05 -12.86
N GLY A 13 -6.12 35.72 -12.99
CA GLY A 13 -5.50 35.07 -14.14
C GLY A 13 -3.97 35.18 -14.21
N ILE A 14 -3.30 35.52 -13.11
CA ILE A 14 -1.84 35.62 -13.08
C ILE A 14 -1.21 34.24 -13.12
N THR A 15 -0.13 34.09 -13.89
CA THR A 15 0.75 32.92 -13.81
C THR A 15 2.10 33.35 -13.29
N LEU A 16 2.54 32.75 -12.17
CA LEU A 16 3.81 33.03 -11.53
C LEU A 16 4.84 32.01 -12.02
N TYR A 17 5.68 32.42 -12.99
CA TYR A 17 6.84 31.64 -13.45
C TYR A 17 8.10 32.12 -12.74
N TYR A 18 8.56 31.37 -11.74
CA TYR A 18 9.69 31.78 -10.88
C TYR A 18 9.48 33.11 -10.13
N ASP A 19 8.25 33.63 -10.14
CA ASP A 19 7.84 34.91 -9.56
C ASP A 19 7.11 34.72 -8.22
N GLY A 20 7.03 35.80 -7.44
CA GLY A 20 6.37 35.83 -6.14
C GLY A 20 5.03 36.56 -6.17
N MET A 21 4.04 36.09 -5.40
CA MET A 21 2.83 36.85 -5.08
C MET A 21 2.61 36.89 -3.57
N TYR A 22 2.37 38.07 -3.02
CA TYR A 22 2.05 38.28 -1.61
C TYR A 22 0.65 38.85 -1.49
N ILE A 23 -0.24 38.11 -0.83
CA ILE A 23 -1.63 38.49 -0.61
C ILE A 23 -1.79 38.80 0.88
N SER A 24 -2.10 40.05 1.16
CA SER A 24 -2.22 40.62 2.50
C SER A 24 -3.64 41.09 2.77
N SER A 25 -3.89 41.65 3.95
CA SER A 25 -5.23 42.03 4.41
C SER A 25 -6.05 42.79 3.37
N GLY A 26 -7.23 42.24 3.05
CA GLY A 26 -8.18 42.80 2.08
C GLY A 26 -7.79 42.62 0.62
N GLY A 27 -6.69 41.94 0.32
CA GLY A 27 -6.27 41.56 -1.02
C GLY A 27 -6.90 40.23 -1.45
N VAL A 28 -7.30 40.15 -2.73
CA VAL A 28 -7.89 38.94 -3.30
C VAL A 28 -7.17 38.54 -4.59
N ALA A 29 -6.71 37.30 -4.68
CA ALA A 29 -6.19 36.73 -5.92
C ALA A 29 -7.11 35.62 -6.43
N ASN A 30 -7.51 35.68 -7.68
CA ASN A 30 -8.39 34.69 -8.31
C ASN A 30 -7.66 34.02 -9.48
N ASN A 31 -7.90 32.73 -9.68
CA ASN A 31 -7.44 31.99 -10.87
C ASN A 31 -5.92 32.11 -11.09
N THR A 32 -5.14 32.08 -10.01
CA THR A 32 -3.69 32.20 -10.11
C THR A 32 -3.06 30.83 -10.36
N THR A 33 -2.10 30.76 -11.28
CA THR A 33 -1.25 29.58 -11.47
C THR A 33 0.12 29.86 -10.89
N VAL A 34 0.57 29.03 -9.95
CA VAL A 34 1.92 29.07 -9.36
C VAL A 34 2.75 27.97 -10.03
N ALA A 35 3.52 28.32 -11.05
CA ALA A 35 4.34 27.40 -11.84
C ALA A 35 5.82 27.70 -11.59
N ASP A 36 6.47 26.94 -10.71
CA ASP A 36 7.85 27.19 -10.26
C ASP A 36 8.06 28.51 -9.47
N GLY A 37 7.01 29.32 -9.26
CA GLY A 37 7.01 30.52 -8.42
C GLY A 37 6.59 30.28 -6.97
N TYR A 38 6.25 31.35 -6.25
CA TYR A 38 5.65 31.23 -4.92
C TYR A 38 4.47 32.19 -4.70
N MET A 39 3.50 31.76 -3.92
CA MET A 39 2.39 32.57 -3.44
C MET A 39 2.34 32.52 -1.90
N CYS A 40 2.28 33.67 -1.26
CA CYS A 40 2.15 33.81 0.19
C CYS A 40 0.84 34.50 0.53
N ILE A 41 -0.03 33.84 1.29
CA ILE A 41 -1.31 34.37 1.75
C ILE A 41 -1.20 34.60 3.26
N SER A 42 -1.22 35.87 3.64
CA SER A 42 -1.09 36.33 5.02
C SER A 42 -2.45 36.76 5.57
N ASN A 43 -2.47 37.21 6.83
CA ASN A 43 -3.68 37.60 7.55
C ASN A 43 -4.60 38.51 6.72
N GLY A 44 -5.85 38.07 6.52
CA GLY A 44 -6.90 38.77 5.79
C GLY A 44 -6.75 38.74 4.27
N GLY A 45 -5.73 38.06 3.74
CA GLY A 45 -5.56 37.80 2.32
C GLY A 45 -6.37 36.58 1.89
N VAL A 46 -6.90 36.62 0.67
CA VAL A 46 -7.71 35.53 0.09
C VAL A 46 -7.19 35.12 -1.27
N ALA A 47 -6.99 33.83 -1.50
CA ALA A 47 -6.76 33.26 -2.82
C ALA A 47 -7.88 32.29 -3.20
N ASN A 48 -8.40 32.39 -4.43
CA ASN A 48 -9.43 31.50 -4.95
C ASN A 48 -8.98 30.86 -6.26
N SER A 49 -9.33 29.59 -6.47
CA SER A 49 -9.07 28.87 -7.71
C SER A 49 -7.59 28.84 -8.08
N THR A 50 -6.73 28.54 -7.10
CA THR A 50 -5.27 28.55 -7.31
C THR A 50 -4.80 27.20 -7.82
N THR A 51 -3.98 27.18 -8.87
CA THR A 51 -3.30 25.96 -9.35
C THR A 51 -1.82 26.04 -9.00
N VAL A 52 -1.26 25.00 -8.36
CA VAL A 52 0.15 24.93 -7.95
C VAL A 52 0.82 23.73 -8.62
N ASN A 53 1.83 23.98 -9.47
CA ASN A 53 2.50 22.98 -10.31
C ASN A 53 4.02 23.26 -10.41
N GLY A 54 4.78 22.31 -10.97
CA GLY A 54 6.23 22.43 -11.09
C GLY A 54 6.86 22.54 -9.70
N ASN A 55 7.87 23.38 -9.53
CA ASN A 55 8.40 23.74 -8.20
C ASN A 55 7.60 24.86 -7.52
N GLY A 56 6.32 25.04 -7.89
CA GLY A 56 5.45 26.08 -7.37
C GLY A 56 5.18 25.87 -5.88
N ASN A 57 5.25 26.94 -5.09
CA ASN A 57 5.02 26.89 -3.65
C ASN A 57 3.91 27.85 -3.22
N MET A 58 2.92 27.35 -2.48
CA MET A 58 1.87 28.16 -1.87
C MET A 58 2.00 28.08 -0.35
N TYR A 59 2.05 29.23 0.32
CA TYR A 59 2.18 29.35 1.77
C TYR A 59 0.95 30.08 2.30
N ILE A 60 0.22 29.46 3.22
CA ILE A 60 -0.99 30.00 3.84
C ILE A 60 -0.69 30.19 5.32
N SER A 61 -0.48 31.44 5.73
CA SER A 61 -0.12 31.83 7.09
C SER A 61 -1.36 32.22 7.91
N GLY A 62 -1.19 32.46 9.22
CA GLY A 62 -2.27 32.81 10.13
C GLY A 62 -3.21 33.90 9.62
N GLY A 63 -4.50 33.59 9.55
CA GLY A 63 -5.56 34.47 9.06
C GLY A 63 -5.65 34.57 7.53
N GLY A 64 -4.77 33.90 6.78
CA GLY A 64 -4.86 33.76 5.33
C GLY A 64 -5.83 32.65 4.92
N VAL A 65 -6.55 32.85 3.82
CA VAL A 65 -7.56 31.91 3.32
C VAL A 65 -7.30 31.55 1.87
N ALA A 66 -7.33 30.26 1.55
CA ALA A 66 -7.24 29.75 0.19
C ALA A 66 -8.41 28.81 -0.12
N ASN A 67 -9.13 29.05 -1.20
CA ASN A 67 -10.29 28.26 -1.61
C ASN A 67 -10.07 27.65 -2.99
N SER A 68 -10.54 26.41 -3.19
CA SER A 68 -10.52 25.71 -4.48
C SER A 68 -9.11 25.62 -5.05
N ILE A 69 -8.29 24.77 -4.47
CA ILE A 69 -6.86 24.69 -4.80
C ILE A 69 -6.59 23.41 -5.58
N THR A 70 -5.89 23.49 -6.70
CA THR A 70 -5.44 22.32 -7.46
C THR A 70 -3.93 22.22 -7.34
N VAL A 71 -3.42 21.10 -6.82
CA VAL A 71 -1.99 20.81 -6.70
C VAL A 71 -1.65 19.69 -7.67
N GLY A 72 -0.96 20.01 -8.74
CA GLY A 72 -0.45 19.03 -9.69
C GLY A 72 1.01 18.69 -9.42
N TYR A 73 1.65 18.09 -10.43
CA TYR A 73 3.02 17.57 -10.36
C TYR A 73 4.00 18.59 -9.76
N GLY A 74 4.67 18.21 -8.67
CA GLY A 74 5.72 18.98 -8.00
C GLY A 74 5.21 20.12 -7.11
N GLY A 75 3.97 20.57 -7.32
CA GLY A 75 3.41 21.70 -6.60
C GLY A 75 3.33 21.43 -5.11
N VAL A 76 3.59 22.46 -4.29
CA VAL A 76 3.60 22.33 -2.83
C VAL A 76 2.71 23.37 -2.18
N ILE A 77 1.80 22.93 -1.32
CA ILE A 77 1.07 23.80 -0.39
C ILE A 77 1.60 23.60 1.02
N ARG A 78 1.74 24.70 1.76
CA ARG A 78 2.06 24.74 3.18
C ARG A 78 1.03 25.59 3.92
N ILE A 79 0.32 24.98 4.86
CA ILE A 79 -0.68 25.64 5.69
C ILE A 79 -0.14 25.73 7.11
N TYR A 80 0.17 26.94 7.56
CA TYR A 80 0.70 27.20 8.89
C TYR A 80 -0.40 27.48 9.90
N ASN A 81 -0.01 27.63 11.17
CA ASN A 81 -0.91 27.96 12.27
C ASN A 81 -1.87 29.12 11.91
N GLY A 82 -3.17 28.88 12.04
CA GLY A 82 -4.24 29.82 11.75
C GLY A 82 -4.52 30.05 10.26
N GLY A 83 -3.77 29.42 9.36
CA GLY A 83 -4.04 29.42 7.92
C GLY A 83 -5.16 28.44 7.57
N ILE A 84 -6.00 28.80 6.59
CA ILE A 84 -7.15 28.00 6.18
C ILE A 84 -7.08 27.72 4.68
N ALA A 85 -7.17 26.44 4.31
CA ALA A 85 -7.36 26.01 2.94
C ALA A 85 -8.64 25.16 2.84
N ASP A 86 -9.47 25.43 1.85
CA ASP A 86 -10.67 24.64 1.58
C ASP A 86 -10.72 24.14 0.13
N SER A 87 -11.29 22.96 -0.06
CA SER A 87 -11.52 22.35 -1.37
C SER A 87 -10.22 22.15 -2.14
N ILE A 88 -9.29 21.40 -1.53
CA ILE A 88 -7.97 21.12 -2.07
C ILE A 88 -8.05 19.83 -2.91
N THR A 89 -7.60 19.88 -4.16
CA THR A 89 -7.43 18.71 -5.02
C THR A 89 -5.96 18.47 -5.26
N ILE A 90 -5.44 17.33 -4.81
CA ILE A 90 -4.06 16.90 -5.10
C ILE A 90 -4.14 15.84 -6.19
N SER A 91 -3.67 16.19 -7.39
CA SER A 91 -3.59 15.26 -8.52
C SER A 91 -2.21 14.61 -8.59
N GLY A 92 -2.18 13.38 -9.10
CA GLY A 92 -0.94 12.66 -9.39
C GLY A 92 -1.17 11.65 -10.50
N GLU A 93 -0.28 11.64 -11.50
CA GLU A 93 -0.20 10.61 -12.52
C GLU A 93 1.26 10.23 -12.74
N TRP A 94 1.54 8.92 -12.80
CA TRP A 94 2.68 8.16 -13.33
C TRP A 94 4.14 8.64 -13.15
N TYR A 95 4.42 9.94 -13.12
CA TYR A 95 5.76 10.52 -13.00
C TYR A 95 5.91 11.57 -11.90
N GLY A 96 4.81 11.93 -11.22
CA GLY A 96 4.89 12.45 -9.85
C GLY A 96 3.64 13.16 -9.37
N VAL A 97 3.82 13.88 -8.27
CA VAL A 97 2.73 14.14 -7.33
C VAL A 97 2.78 15.56 -6.79
N GLY A 98 1.61 16.09 -6.41
CA GLY A 98 1.52 17.28 -5.57
C GLY A 98 1.77 16.98 -4.09
N TYR A 99 2.13 18.01 -3.34
CA TYR A 99 2.46 17.95 -1.92
C TYR A 99 1.60 18.92 -1.12
N LEU A 100 1.10 18.45 0.02
CA LEU A 100 0.40 19.28 1.01
C LEU A 100 1.05 19.09 2.37
N TYR A 101 1.42 20.17 3.02
CA TYR A 101 1.87 20.20 4.40
C TYR A 101 0.89 21.02 5.22
N VAL A 102 0.29 20.43 6.25
CA VAL A 102 -0.57 21.12 7.20
C VAL A 102 0.15 21.10 8.55
N TYR A 103 0.74 22.22 8.90
CA TYR A 103 1.49 22.40 10.14
C TYR A 103 0.56 22.59 11.33
N SER A 104 1.09 22.50 12.55
CA SER A 104 0.33 22.67 13.79
C SER A 104 -0.53 23.94 13.78
N GLY A 105 -1.84 23.78 14.03
CA GLY A 105 -2.85 24.85 14.01
C GLY A 105 -3.32 25.28 12.62
N GLY A 106 -2.84 24.67 11.53
CA GLY A 106 -3.36 24.87 10.18
C GLY A 106 -4.64 24.08 9.92
N THR A 107 -5.49 24.58 9.01
CA THR A 107 -6.79 23.98 8.66
C THR A 107 -6.86 23.66 7.17
N ALA A 108 -7.16 22.41 6.81
CA ALA A 108 -7.39 21.97 5.44
C ALA A 108 -8.71 21.20 5.30
N THR A 109 -9.73 21.77 4.66
CA THR A 109 -11.04 21.11 4.53
C THR A 109 -11.34 20.64 3.11
N ASN A 110 -12.20 19.63 2.99
CA ASN A 110 -12.66 19.08 1.72
C ASN A 110 -11.51 18.64 0.81
N LEU A 111 -10.50 17.98 1.39
CA LEU A 111 -9.36 17.45 0.66
C LEU A 111 -9.78 16.29 -0.27
N ASN A 112 -9.68 16.53 -1.57
CA ASN A 112 -9.72 15.54 -2.64
C ASN A 112 -8.31 15.03 -2.91
N TRP A 113 -7.94 13.94 -2.26
CA TRP A 113 -6.62 13.35 -2.39
C TRP A 113 -6.76 11.84 -2.52
N THR A 114 -6.00 11.25 -3.44
CA THR A 114 -5.94 9.79 -3.58
C THR A 114 -4.90 9.25 -2.60
N PRO A 115 -5.29 8.48 -1.57
CA PRO A 115 -4.32 7.95 -0.62
C PRO A 115 -3.27 7.05 -1.29
N CYS A 116 -2.06 7.05 -0.75
CA CYS A 116 -0.87 6.44 -1.36
C CYS A 116 -0.42 7.04 -2.72
N VAL A 117 -1.06 8.13 -3.20
CA VAL A 117 -0.64 8.89 -4.39
C VAL A 117 -0.45 10.36 -4.00
N GLY A 118 0.79 10.82 -4.00
CA GLY A 118 1.14 12.14 -3.46
C GLY A 118 1.29 12.16 -1.96
N SER A 119 1.80 13.28 -1.47
CA SER A 119 2.29 13.35 -0.09
C SER A 119 1.57 14.45 0.66
N VAL A 120 0.60 14.02 1.46
CA VAL A 120 -0.08 14.84 2.46
C VAL A 120 0.63 14.60 3.79
N TYR A 121 1.24 15.64 4.32
CA TYR A 121 1.91 15.67 5.61
C TYR A 121 1.10 16.55 6.55
N ILE A 122 0.78 16.03 7.71
CA ILE A 122 -0.06 16.73 8.68
C ILE A 122 0.61 16.59 10.05
N GLU A 123 0.93 17.74 10.66
CA GLU A 123 1.58 17.84 11.97
C GLU A 123 0.56 17.82 13.12
N ASP A 124 1.08 17.71 14.35
CA ASP A 124 0.26 17.65 15.56
C ASP A 124 -0.51 18.95 15.75
N GLY A 125 -1.80 18.86 16.07
CA GLY A 125 -2.67 20.01 16.23
C GLY A 125 -3.12 20.68 14.92
N ALA A 126 -2.87 20.09 13.75
CA ALA A 126 -3.52 20.48 12.50
C ALA A 126 -4.93 19.88 12.37
N TYR A 127 -5.81 20.53 11.62
CA TYR A 127 -7.18 20.08 11.36
C TYR A 127 -7.38 19.79 9.87
N VAL A 128 -7.74 18.55 9.50
CA VAL A 128 -7.95 18.15 8.10
C VAL A 128 -9.24 17.37 7.91
N THR A 129 -10.02 17.70 6.88
CA THR A 129 -11.19 16.90 6.44
C THR A 129 -11.06 16.50 4.97
N TYR A 130 -11.65 15.35 4.60
CA TYR A 130 -11.59 14.78 3.26
C TYR A 130 -12.96 14.79 2.58
N LEU A 131 -12.98 14.77 1.24
CA LEU A 131 -14.22 14.54 0.49
C LEU A 131 -14.80 13.14 0.80
N SER A 132 -16.12 13.08 0.96
CA SER A 132 -16.91 11.94 1.47
C SER A 132 -16.66 10.59 0.79
N ASN A 133 -16.07 10.58 -0.40
CA ASN A 133 -15.75 9.37 -1.17
C ASN A 133 -14.65 8.52 -0.50
N TYR A 134 -13.92 9.08 0.46
CA TYR A 134 -12.93 8.37 1.28
C TYR A 134 -13.42 8.19 2.72
N SER A 135 -14.74 8.06 2.92
CA SER A 135 -15.34 7.84 4.23
C SER A 135 -14.60 6.72 4.99
N GLY A 136 -14.04 7.11 6.14
CA GLY A 136 -13.27 6.23 6.99
C GLY A 136 -11.77 6.16 6.68
N VAL A 137 -11.09 7.13 6.06
CA VAL A 137 -9.60 7.25 6.16
C VAL A 137 -9.25 7.56 7.62
N TYR A 138 -8.96 6.55 8.44
CA TYR A 138 -8.43 6.76 9.77
C TYR A 138 -6.93 6.91 9.70
N LEU A 139 -6.49 8.15 9.82
CA LEU A 139 -5.27 8.45 10.53
C LEU A 139 -5.82 8.81 11.91
N GLY A 140 -5.94 7.92 12.90
CA GLY A 140 -6.33 8.31 14.29
C GLY A 140 -7.76 8.12 14.80
N SER A 141 -8.01 8.55 16.04
CA SER A 141 -9.27 8.33 16.77
C SER A 141 -10.27 9.47 16.58
N GLU A 142 -11.57 9.18 16.62
CA GLU A 142 -12.65 10.18 16.59
C GLU A 142 -12.65 11.13 15.37
N ASN A 143 -12.30 10.62 14.19
CA ASN A 143 -12.14 11.41 12.95
C ASN A 143 -11.02 12.47 13.02
N GLN A 144 -10.06 12.34 13.93
CA GLN A 144 -8.86 13.18 13.99
C GLN A 144 -7.60 12.40 13.62
N LEU A 145 -6.72 13.08 12.87
CA LEU A 145 -5.44 12.59 12.37
C LEU A 145 -4.56 11.97 13.48
N LEU A 146 -3.95 10.80 13.23
CA LEU A 146 -2.76 10.35 13.94
C LEU A 146 -1.53 10.84 13.18
N LEU A 147 -0.62 11.45 13.94
CA LEU A 147 0.62 12.08 13.52
C LEU A 147 1.43 11.28 12.47
N HIS A 148 2.13 11.97 11.57
CA HIS A 148 3.29 11.40 10.88
C HIS A 148 4.28 10.93 11.96
N THR A 149 4.68 9.65 12.02
CA THR A 149 5.34 8.96 13.16
C THR A 149 4.46 8.35 14.26
N SER A 150 3.14 8.36 14.08
CA SER A 150 2.23 7.73 15.04
C SER A 150 2.34 6.20 15.01
N THR A 151 2.21 5.60 16.19
CA THR A 151 2.00 4.17 16.35
C THR A 151 0.59 3.92 16.84
N LYS A 152 -0.20 3.10 16.13
CA LYS A 152 -1.51 2.64 16.60
C LYS A 152 -1.43 1.21 17.12
N ASN A 153 -1.66 1.04 18.41
CA ASN A 153 -1.57 -0.25 19.09
C ASN A 153 -2.95 -0.75 19.52
N ASN A 154 -3.15 -2.07 19.46
CA ASN A 154 -4.32 -2.74 20.06
C ASN A 154 -5.67 -2.16 19.58
N TYR A 155 -5.80 -1.96 18.27
CA TYR A 155 -6.94 -1.25 17.68
C TYR A 155 -7.80 -2.14 16.79
N TYR A 156 -9.12 -1.96 16.89
CA TYR A 156 -10.11 -2.59 16.01
C TYR A 156 -10.52 -1.61 14.93
N LEU A 157 -10.01 -1.82 13.72
CA LEU A 157 -10.35 -1.01 12.57
C LEU A 157 -11.76 -1.35 12.09
N ASN A 158 -12.61 -0.32 12.04
CA ASN A 158 -13.94 -0.33 11.45
C ASN A 158 -14.03 0.79 10.42
N GLY A 159 -13.66 0.49 9.18
CA GLY A 159 -13.51 1.46 8.09
C GLY A 159 -12.19 1.30 7.37
N SER A 160 -11.61 2.40 6.86
CA SER A 160 -10.33 2.36 6.17
C SER A 160 -9.17 2.89 7.05
N MET A 161 -7.95 2.44 6.85
CA MET A 161 -6.78 3.03 7.53
C MET A 161 -5.63 3.07 6.52
N TYR A 162 -4.86 4.15 6.56
CA TYR A 162 -3.73 4.35 5.66
C TYR A 162 -2.48 4.54 6.51
N VAL A 163 -1.54 3.61 6.41
CA VAL A 163 -0.27 3.66 7.13
C VAL A 163 0.77 4.14 6.14
N MET A 164 1.18 5.40 6.28
CA MET A 164 2.11 6.09 5.36
C MET A 164 3.51 6.17 5.97
N SER A 165 4.43 6.86 5.28
CA SER A 165 5.80 7.07 5.73
C SER A 165 5.88 7.52 7.20
N GLY A 166 6.68 6.82 7.99
CA GLY A 166 6.83 7.04 9.43
C GLY A 166 5.68 6.47 10.29
N GLY A 167 4.50 6.23 9.73
CA GLY A 167 3.39 5.61 10.43
C GLY A 167 3.63 4.13 10.74
N SER A 168 3.18 3.70 11.92
CA SER A 168 3.25 2.29 12.31
C SER A 168 1.99 1.80 13.01
N THR A 169 1.72 0.50 12.94
CA THR A 169 0.67 -0.13 13.74
C THR A 169 1.15 -1.42 14.37
N TYR A 170 0.65 -1.76 15.55
CA TYR A 170 0.98 -3.00 16.24
C TYR A 170 -0.28 -3.66 16.81
N ASN A 171 -0.44 -4.97 16.62
CA ASN A 171 -1.55 -5.74 17.19
C ASN A 171 -2.91 -5.12 16.84
N ILE A 172 -3.18 -4.95 15.55
CA ILE A 172 -4.45 -4.39 15.06
C ILE A 172 -5.33 -5.48 14.46
N THR A 173 -6.64 -5.35 14.65
CA THR A 173 -7.65 -6.19 14.01
C THR A 173 -8.34 -5.41 12.90
N VAL A 174 -8.29 -5.91 11.68
CA VAL A 174 -8.99 -5.35 10.52
C VAL A 174 -10.29 -6.14 10.32
N SER A 175 -11.43 -5.54 10.70
CA SER A 175 -12.75 -6.18 10.61
C SER A 175 -13.16 -6.50 9.16
N SER A 176 -14.14 -7.38 8.96
CA SER A 176 -14.52 -7.94 7.64
C SER A 176 -14.95 -6.94 6.55
N ALA A 177 -15.43 -5.75 6.94
CA ALA A 177 -15.76 -4.66 6.01
C ALA A 177 -14.69 -3.55 5.95
N SER A 178 -13.54 -3.77 6.59
CA SER A 178 -12.50 -2.77 6.74
C SER A 178 -11.37 -2.95 5.75
N LEU A 179 -10.66 -1.85 5.48
CA LEU A 179 -9.56 -1.78 4.54
C LEU A 179 -8.35 -1.13 5.21
N LEU A 180 -7.24 -1.83 5.30
CA LEU A 180 -5.97 -1.27 5.71
C LEU A 180 -5.06 -1.16 4.50
N ASN A 181 -4.59 0.05 4.17
CA ASN A 181 -3.58 0.27 3.14
C ASN A 181 -2.26 0.65 3.80
N VAL A 182 -1.17 0.01 3.36
CA VAL A 182 0.19 0.31 3.81
C VAL A 182 0.94 0.90 2.62
N CYS A 183 1.14 2.20 2.67
CA CYS A 183 1.82 2.96 1.63
C CYS A 183 3.34 3.00 1.87
N SER A 184 4.08 3.70 1.00
CA SER A 184 5.53 3.87 1.10
C SER A 184 5.97 4.38 2.47
N GLY A 185 6.88 3.63 3.11
CA GLY A 185 7.43 3.91 4.43
C GLY A 185 6.51 3.60 5.62
N GLY A 186 5.29 3.10 5.35
CA GLY A 186 4.39 2.61 6.39
C GLY A 186 4.71 1.19 6.82
N VAL A 187 4.58 0.91 8.12
CA VAL A 187 4.88 -0.43 8.67
C VAL A 187 3.73 -0.92 9.54
N VAL A 188 3.22 -2.12 9.28
CA VAL A 188 2.23 -2.77 10.15
C VAL A 188 2.83 -4.05 10.73
N ASP A 189 2.64 -4.29 12.03
CA ASP A 189 3.07 -5.52 12.70
C ASP A 189 1.92 -6.17 13.47
N ARG A 190 1.87 -7.50 13.47
CA ARG A 190 0.86 -8.32 14.14
C ARG A 190 -0.57 -7.93 13.76
N THR A 191 -0.87 -7.93 12.47
CA THR A 191 -2.23 -7.65 11.98
C THR A 191 -3.09 -8.91 11.96
N SER A 192 -4.24 -8.89 12.66
CA SER A 192 -5.31 -9.89 12.52
C SER A 192 -6.27 -9.44 11.43
N LEU A 193 -6.26 -10.10 10.28
CA LEU A 193 -6.93 -9.65 9.08
C LEU A 193 -8.18 -10.48 8.78
N TRP A 194 -9.35 -9.84 8.89
CA TRP A 194 -10.66 -10.37 8.48
C TRP A 194 -11.25 -9.61 7.29
N GLY A 195 -10.83 -8.36 7.09
CA GLY A 195 -11.16 -7.54 5.93
C GLY A 195 -10.08 -7.56 4.85
N LYS A 196 -9.72 -6.38 4.34
CA LYS A 196 -8.71 -6.21 3.30
C LYS A 196 -7.46 -5.52 3.82
N LEU A 197 -6.30 -6.02 3.43
CA LEU A 197 -5.01 -5.36 3.63
C LEU A 197 -4.31 -5.25 2.28
N HIS A 198 -3.99 -4.03 1.86
CA HIS A 198 -3.21 -3.77 0.66
C HIS A 198 -1.84 -3.21 1.06
N ILE A 199 -0.78 -3.82 0.55
CA ILE A 199 0.60 -3.34 0.72
C ILE A 199 1.07 -2.78 -0.61
N SER A 200 1.26 -1.47 -0.67
CA SER A 200 1.72 -0.74 -1.83
C SER A 200 3.25 -0.56 -1.83
N ASN A 201 3.79 0.11 -2.84
CA ASN A 201 5.22 0.35 -3.00
C ASN A 201 5.86 0.94 -1.73
N GLY A 202 6.88 0.26 -1.20
CA GLY A 202 7.61 0.67 -0.01
C GLY A 202 6.87 0.45 1.31
N GLY A 203 5.66 -0.11 1.28
CA GLY A 203 4.93 -0.54 2.47
C GLY A 203 5.40 -1.90 2.97
N VAL A 204 5.38 -2.09 4.29
CA VAL A 204 5.82 -3.35 4.92
C VAL A 204 4.76 -3.86 5.90
N ALA A 205 4.38 -5.13 5.76
CA ALA A 205 3.59 -5.84 6.77
C ALA A 205 4.39 -6.99 7.39
N ASN A 206 4.40 -7.07 8.71
CA ASN A 206 5.04 -8.12 9.47
C ASN A 206 4.01 -8.91 10.26
N SER A 207 4.20 -10.23 10.35
CA SER A 207 3.43 -11.10 11.25
C SER A 207 1.91 -11.00 11.02
N THR A 208 1.47 -10.89 9.77
CA THR A 208 0.03 -10.80 9.46
C THR A 208 -0.62 -12.17 9.53
N MET A 209 -1.72 -12.27 10.28
CA MET A 209 -2.59 -13.45 10.32
C MET A 209 -3.82 -13.21 9.45
N VAL A 210 -3.87 -13.85 8.29
CA VAL A 210 -5.01 -13.76 7.36
C VAL A 210 -6.06 -14.81 7.75
N SER A 211 -7.17 -14.37 8.31
CA SER A 211 -8.27 -15.21 8.81
C SER A 211 -9.42 -15.30 7.80
N GLY A 212 -10.51 -15.99 8.16
CA GLY A 212 -11.60 -16.29 7.24
C GLY A 212 -12.24 -15.02 6.64
N GLY A 213 -12.25 -14.93 5.31
CA GLY A 213 -12.71 -13.76 4.56
C GLY A 213 -11.66 -12.65 4.41
N GLY A 214 -10.52 -12.78 5.10
CA GLY A 214 -9.39 -11.88 5.01
C GLY A 214 -8.69 -11.97 3.65
N ASN A 215 -8.36 -10.82 3.08
CA ASN A 215 -7.66 -10.70 1.80
C ASN A 215 -6.44 -9.79 1.95
N LEU A 216 -5.25 -10.37 1.88
CA LEU A 216 -3.99 -9.64 1.82
C LEU A 216 -3.52 -9.55 0.37
N HIS A 217 -3.31 -8.34 -0.13
CA HIS A 217 -2.81 -8.08 -1.47
C HIS A 217 -1.48 -7.33 -1.41
N ILE A 218 -0.43 -7.91 -1.97
CA ILE A 218 0.90 -7.30 -2.08
C ILE A 218 1.11 -6.83 -3.50
N SER A 219 1.22 -5.52 -3.67
CA SER A 219 1.44 -4.85 -4.95
C SER A 219 2.91 -4.50 -5.17
N ASN A 220 3.22 -3.88 -6.32
CA ASN A 220 4.58 -3.54 -6.72
C ASN A 220 5.37 -2.79 -5.64
N GLY A 221 6.50 -3.34 -5.20
CA GLY A 221 7.38 -2.79 -4.17
C GLY A 221 6.87 -2.98 -2.73
N GLY A 222 5.70 -3.61 -2.53
CA GLY A 222 5.19 -3.98 -1.22
C GLY A 222 5.84 -5.26 -0.72
N VAL A 223 6.03 -5.36 0.60
CA VAL A 223 6.66 -6.52 1.25
C VAL A 223 5.80 -7.02 2.40
N ALA A 224 5.49 -8.33 2.42
CA ALA A 224 4.94 -9.00 3.59
C ALA A 224 5.92 -10.05 4.15
N ASN A 225 6.15 -10.03 5.46
CA ASN A 225 7.03 -10.97 6.14
C ASN A 225 6.26 -11.77 7.19
N ASN A 226 6.55 -13.07 7.27
CA ASN A 226 6.00 -13.98 8.29
C ASN A 226 4.47 -13.99 8.30
N THR A 227 3.85 -13.96 7.11
CA THR A 227 2.40 -14.04 6.99
C THR A 227 1.93 -15.46 7.27
N THR A 228 0.90 -15.61 8.10
CA THR A 228 0.20 -16.89 8.29
C THR A 228 -1.18 -16.80 7.67
N VAL A 229 -1.46 -17.63 6.67
CA VAL A 229 -2.75 -17.71 5.98
C VAL A 229 -3.54 -18.88 6.55
N HIS A 230 -4.64 -18.59 7.23
CA HIS A 230 -5.54 -19.57 7.84
C HIS A 230 -6.74 -19.90 6.94
N ASN A 231 -7.65 -20.72 7.48
CA ASN A 231 -8.87 -21.18 6.84
C ASN A 231 -9.67 -20.03 6.22
N TRP A 232 -9.88 -20.09 4.90
CA TRP A 232 -10.55 -19.08 4.08
C TRP A 232 -9.87 -17.72 4.03
N GLY A 233 -8.60 -17.64 4.41
CA GLY A 233 -7.74 -16.49 4.20
C GLY A 233 -7.07 -16.56 2.83
N TYR A 234 -6.91 -15.40 2.20
CA TYR A 234 -6.29 -15.28 0.89
C TYR A 234 -5.12 -14.29 0.92
N LEU A 235 -3.98 -14.74 0.40
CA LEU A 235 -2.82 -13.91 0.10
C LEU A 235 -2.58 -13.89 -1.40
N TYR A 236 -2.56 -12.71 -1.99
CA TYR A 236 -2.23 -12.49 -3.40
C TYR A 236 -0.95 -11.67 -3.52
N VAL A 237 0.05 -12.21 -4.21
CA VAL A 237 1.32 -11.53 -4.51
C VAL A 237 1.30 -11.16 -5.99
N SER A 238 1.17 -9.86 -6.28
CA SER A 238 1.09 -9.33 -7.65
C SER A 238 2.44 -8.81 -8.14
N SER A 239 2.47 -8.29 -9.37
CA SER A 239 3.69 -7.81 -10.02
C SER A 239 4.50 -6.86 -9.14
N GLY A 240 5.78 -7.20 -8.92
CA GLY A 240 6.72 -6.47 -8.08
C GLY A 240 6.50 -6.63 -6.56
N GLY A 241 5.47 -7.34 -6.13
CA GLY A 241 5.21 -7.64 -4.72
C GLY A 241 6.06 -8.81 -4.22
N THR A 242 6.45 -8.78 -2.94
CA THR A 242 7.25 -9.82 -2.30
C THR A 242 6.61 -10.35 -1.02
N ALA A 243 6.44 -11.67 -0.91
CA ALA A 243 6.06 -12.36 0.31
C ALA A 243 7.22 -13.22 0.84
N ASN A 244 7.63 -13.04 2.08
CA ASN A 244 8.72 -13.78 2.70
C ASN A 244 8.21 -14.62 3.88
N SER A 245 8.68 -15.86 3.97
CA SER A 245 8.42 -16.77 5.09
C SER A 245 6.92 -16.97 5.35
N THR A 246 6.13 -17.12 4.29
CA THR A 246 4.69 -17.31 4.41
C THR A 246 4.38 -18.74 4.86
N THR A 247 3.49 -18.90 5.84
CA THR A 247 2.92 -20.20 6.22
C THR A 247 1.47 -20.28 5.73
N VAL A 248 1.17 -21.26 4.88
CA VAL A 248 -0.18 -21.51 4.36
C VAL A 248 -0.76 -22.73 5.07
N ASN A 249 -1.74 -22.51 5.93
CA ASN A 249 -2.41 -23.55 6.73
C ASN A 249 -3.67 -24.09 6.04
N GLU A 250 -4.40 -24.96 6.73
CA GLU A 250 -5.63 -25.59 6.24
C GLU A 250 -6.59 -24.57 5.62
N ARG A 251 -6.94 -24.80 4.34
CA ARG A 251 -7.83 -23.97 3.52
C ARG A 251 -7.37 -22.51 3.36
N GLY A 252 -6.13 -22.21 3.70
CA GLY A 252 -5.47 -20.97 3.32
C GLY A 252 -5.01 -21.02 1.86
N TYR A 253 -5.01 -19.87 1.20
CA TYR A 253 -4.59 -19.76 -0.19
C TYR A 253 -3.51 -18.69 -0.36
N LEU A 254 -2.44 -19.07 -1.06
CA LEU A 254 -1.43 -18.16 -1.59
C LEU A 254 -1.42 -18.23 -3.12
N GLY A 255 -1.74 -17.12 -3.77
CA GLY A 255 -1.60 -16.94 -5.22
C GLY A 255 -0.43 -16.03 -5.55
N VAL A 256 0.52 -16.53 -6.34
CA VAL A 256 1.66 -15.75 -6.86
C VAL A 256 1.43 -15.50 -8.35
N SER A 257 1.15 -14.24 -8.70
CA SER A 257 0.82 -13.80 -10.05
C SER A 257 2.04 -13.26 -10.80
N SER A 258 1.85 -12.87 -12.06
CA SER A 258 2.92 -12.34 -12.93
C SER A 258 3.73 -11.24 -12.25
N GLY A 259 5.06 -11.42 -12.20
CA GLY A 259 6.02 -10.52 -11.56
C GLY A 259 6.04 -10.57 -10.03
N GLY A 260 5.17 -11.36 -9.39
CA GLY A 260 5.17 -11.55 -7.93
C GLY A 260 6.20 -12.58 -7.48
N THR A 261 6.76 -12.39 -6.29
CA THR A 261 7.76 -13.29 -5.71
C THR A 261 7.36 -13.77 -4.31
N ALA A 262 7.38 -15.09 -4.09
CA ALA A 262 7.24 -15.69 -2.76
C ALA A 262 8.52 -16.43 -2.37
N ASN A 263 9.07 -16.15 -1.18
CA ASN A 263 10.30 -16.76 -0.69
C ASN A 263 10.05 -17.52 0.60
N SER A 264 10.64 -18.71 0.74
CA SER A 264 10.60 -19.52 1.97
C SER A 264 9.18 -19.86 2.43
N THR A 265 8.30 -20.17 1.48
CA THR A 265 6.90 -20.52 1.79
C THR A 265 6.81 -21.93 2.36
N THR A 266 6.10 -22.10 3.48
CA THR A 266 5.70 -23.41 4.00
C THR A 266 4.21 -23.63 3.70
N VAL A 267 3.90 -24.69 2.97
CA VAL A 267 2.52 -25.12 2.67
C VAL A 267 2.22 -26.36 3.51
N ASN A 268 1.32 -26.22 4.48
CA ASN A 268 0.88 -27.30 5.37
C ASN A 268 -0.33 -28.03 4.81
N SER A 269 -0.81 -29.05 5.53
CA SER A 269 -2.03 -29.80 5.23
C SER A 269 -3.20 -28.92 4.81
N TYR A 270 -3.79 -29.21 3.65
CA TYR A 270 -4.88 -28.45 3.02
C TYR A 270 -4.57 -26.98 2.71
N GLY A 271 -3.34 -26.51 2.90
CA GLY A 271 -2.87 -25.25 2.37
C GLY A 271 -2.66 -25.36 0.86
N ASN A 272 -2.94 -24.27 0.15
CA ASN A 272 -2.75 -24.21 -1.30
C ASN A 272 -1.84 -23.05 -1.68
N LEU A 273 -0.81 -23.37 -2.46
CA LEU A 273 0.03 -22.41 -3.17
C LEU A 273 -0.17 -22.60 -4.67
N SER A 274 -0.49 -21.51 -5.36
CA SER A 274 -0.64 -21.47 -6.82
C SER A 274 0.35 -20.46 -7.41
N ILE A 275 1.16 -20.89 -8.37
CA ILE A 275 2.12 -20.03 -9.09
C ILE A 275 1.65 -19.90 -10.53
N SER A 276 1.25 -18.69 -10.91
CA SER A 276 0.72 -18.37 -12.24
C SER A 276 1.81 -17.85 -13.18
N SER A 277 1.46 -17.60 -14.45
CA SER A 277 2.39 -17.09 -15.47
C SER A 277 3.18 -15.87 -14.99
N GLY A 278 4.51 -15.94 -15.04
CA GLY A 278 5.43 -14.90 -14.60
C GLY A 278 5.61 -14.79 -13.07
N GLY A 279 4.88 -15.58 -12.28
CA GLY A 279 5.08 -15.67 -10.83
C GLY A 279 6.25 -16.57 -10.48
N VAL A 280 6.94 -16.25 -9.38
CA VAL A 280 8.11 -17.01 -8.92
C VAL A 280 7.97 -17.37 -7.44
N ALA A 281 8.17 -18.64 -7.11
CA ALA A 281 8.37 -19.07 -5.72
C ALA A 281 9.77 -19.66 -5.52
N ASN A 282 10.46 -19.26 -4.47
CA ASN A 282 11.78 -19.76 -4.11
C ASN A 282 11.75 -20.43 -2.74
N ILE A 283 12.40 -21.59 -2.63
CA ILE A 283 12.59 -22.31 -1.36
C ILE A 283 11.23 -22.65 -0.73
N THR A 284 10.34 -23.26 -1.51
CA THR A 284 9.03 -23.68 -0.99
C THR A 284 9.16 -25.05 -0.32
N THR A 285 8.62 -25.19 0.90
CA THR A 285 8.42 -26.49 1.54
C THR A 285 6.95 -26.86 1.48
N VAL A 286 6.63 -28.04 0.93
CA VAL A 286 5.27 -28.57 0.86
C VAL A 286 5.20 -29.82 1.72
N THR A 287 4.29 -29.84 2.69
CA THR A 287 4.13 -30.93 3.65
C THR A 287 2.67 -31.13 3.99
N GLY A 288 2.33 -32.28 4.57
CA GLY A 288 0.99 -32.53 5.11
C GLY A 288 1.01 -33.47 6.31
N ASN A 289 -0.16 -33.98 6.66
CA ASN A 289 -0.38 -35.02 7.67
C ASN A 289 -1.44 -36.00 7.17
N TRP A 290 -1.65 -37.10 7.90
CA TRP A 290 -2.47 -38.24 7.49
C TRP A 290 -3.81 -37.82 6.80
N HIS A 291 -3.98 -38.18 5.52
CA HIS A 291 -5.11 -37.85 4.63
C HIS A 291 -5.26 -36.37 4.18
N CYS A 292 -4.33 -35.49 4.52
CA CYS A 292 -4.46 -34.06 4.31
C CYS A 292 -3.18 -33.50 3.68
N TYR A 293 -3.17 -33.37 2.35
CA TYR A 293 -1.98 -32.95 1.61
C TYR A 293 -1.82 -31.43 1.62
N GLY A 294 -0.60 -30.93 1.79
CA GLY A 294 -0.26 -29.59 1.35
C GLY A 294 -0.10 -29.58 -0.17
N SER A 295 -0.56 -28.54 -0.86
CA SER A 295 -0.60 -28.51 -2.31
C SER A 295 0.11 -27.29 -2.89
N LEU A 296 1.05 -27.55 -3.79
CA LEU A 296 1.65 -26.56 -4.67
C LEU A 296 1.31 -26.90 -6.12
N THR A 297 0.71 -25.95 -6.84
CA THR A 297 0.46 -26.04 -8.28
C THR A 297 1.24 -24.98 -9.03
N ILE A 298 2.02 -25.41 -10.02
CA ILE A 298 2.74 -24.53 -10.95
C ILE A 298 1.97 -24.53 -12.27
N PHE A 299 1.37 -23.39 -12.61
CA PHE A 299 0.65 -23.20 -13.87
C PHE A 299 1.60 -22.78 -14.99
N SER A 300 1.08 -22.69 -16.21
CA SER A 300 1.83 -22.26 -17.39
C SER A 300 2.54 -20.93 -17.16
N GLY A 301 3.85 -20.90 -17.42
CA GLY A 301 4.72 -19.74 -17.22
C GLY A 301 5.10 -19.45 -15.76
N GLY A 302 4.58 -20.21 -14.80
CA GLY A 302 4.98 -20.12 -13.39
C GLY A 302 6.29 -20.85 -13.14
N VAL A 303 7.08 -20.36 -12.17
CA VAL A 303 8.38 -20.94 -11.83
C VAL A 303 8.48 -21.19 -10.33
N ALA A 304 8.88 -22.41 -9.95
CA ALA A 304 9.29 -22.73 -8.58
C ALA A 304 10.77 -23.15 -8.55
N ASN A 305 11.56 -22.58 -7.65
CA ASN A 305 12.96 -22.91 -7.47
C ASN A 305 13.21 -23.51 -6.08
N SER A 306 13.98 -24.58 -6.03
CA SER A 306 14.41 -25.25 -4.80
C SER A 306 13.23 -25.68 -3.92
N THR A 307 12.20 -26.27 -4.53
CA THR A 307 11.04 -26.78 -3.80
C THR A 307 11.42 -28.09 -3.08
N THR A 308 11.09 -28.20 -1.80
CA THR A 308 11.11 -29.45 -1.04
C THR A 308 9.69 -29.98 -0.87
N VAL A 309 9.44 -31.19 -1.33
CA VAL A 309 8.16 -31.90 -1.15
C VAL A 309 8.39 -33.03 -0.16
N ASN A 310 7.86 -32.88 1.05
CA ASN A 310 7.94 -33.87 2.13
C ASN A 310 6.76 -34.86 2.07
N SER A 311 6.71 -35.81 3.01
CA SER A 311 5.55 -36.69 3.21
C SER A 311 4.24 -35.92 3.22
N TYR A 312 3.26 -36.43 2.49
CA TYR A 312 1.94 -35.80 2.32
C TYR A 312 2.00 -34.42 1.63
N GLY A 313 3.14 -33.99 1.09
CA GLY A 313 3.22 -32.87 0.18
C GLY A 313 2.86 -33.31 -1.24
N ASN A 314 2.13 -32.47 -1.97
CA ASN A 314 1.89 -32.63 -3.39
C ASN A 314 2.36 -31.40 -4.17
N LEU A 315 3.21 -31.63 -5.16
CA LEU A 315 3.59 -30.67 -6.17
C LEU A 315 3.06 -31.14 -7.53
N SER A 316 2.29 -30.27 -8.19
CA SER A 316 1.77 -30.50 -9.54
C SER A 316 2.34 -29.47 -10.51
N ILE A 317 2.96 -29.91 -11.61
CA ILE A 317 3.52 -29.05 -12.66
C ILE A 317 2.65 -29.17 -13.91
N SER A 318 1.90 -28.12 -14.23
CA SER A 318 1.05 -28.07 -15.42
C SER A 318 1.85 -27.82 -16.69
N SER A 319 1.20 -27.93 -17.85
CA SER A 319 1.81 -27.61 -19.14
C SER A 319 2.40 -26.19 -19.16
N GLY A 320 3.68 -26.06 -19.50
CA GLY A 320 4.44 -24.81 -19.50
C GLY A 320 4.85 -24.30 -18.11
N GLY A 321 4.53 -25.00 -17.02
CA GLY A 321 5.06 -24.72 -15.69
C GLY A 321 6.47 -25.28 -15.52
N VAL A 322 7.29 -24.63 -14.69
CA VAL A 322 8.69 -25.02 -14.48
C VAL A 322 9.00 -25.16 -12.99
N ALA A 323 9.57 -26.30 -12.59
CA ALA A 323 10.21 -26.47 -11.30
C ALA A 323 11.70 -26.75 -11.47
N ASN A 324 12.56 -26.03 -10.74
CA ASN A 324 14.00 -26.21 -10.77
C ASN A 324 14.50 -26.69 -9.40
N SER A 325 15.39 -27.67 -9.39
CA SER A 325 16.05 -28.20 -8.19
C SER A 325 15.05 -28.70 -7.13
N THR A 326 13.98 -29.36 -7.58
CA THR A 326 12.98 -29.95 -6.67
C THR A 326 13.58 -31.14 -5.93
N THR A 327 13.44 -31.18 -4.61
CA THR A 327 13.72 -32.37 -3.79
C THR A 327 12.41 -32.99 -3.34
N VAL A 328 12.19 -34.26 -3.63
CA VAL A 328 11.01 -35.02 -3.20
C VAL A 328 11.46 -36.09 -2.22
N THR A 329 10.88 -36.10 -1.04
CA THR A 329 11.16 -37.09 0.01
C THR A 329 9.86 -37.58 0.63
N GLY A 330 9.89 -38.75 1.25
CA GLY A 330 8.80 -39.21 2.08
C GLY A 330 9.31 -40.06 3.23
N ASP A 331 8.38 -40.69 3.92
CA ASP A 331 8.60 -41.57 5.05
C ASP A 331 7.83 -42.88 4.80
N TRP A 332 8.10 -43.92 5.60
CA TRP A 332 7.46 -45.23 5.49
C TRP A 332 5.92 -45.19 5.41
N ASN A 333 5.31 -44.16 6.02
CA ASN A 333 3.86 -44.03 6.08
C ASN A 333 3.25 -43.39 4.82
N CYS A 334 3.96 -42.48 4.14
CA CYS A 334 3.48 -41.80 2.94
C CYS A 334 4.59 -41.05 2.20
N TYR A 335 4.43 -40.99 0.89
CA TYR A 335 5.33 -40.30 -0.01
C TYR A 335 5.07 -38.79 -0.08
N GLY A 336 6.11 -38.03 -0.38
CA GLY A 336 5.96 -36.75 -1.06
C GLY A 336 5.74 -37.01 -2.54
N SER A 337 4.83 -36.27 -3.16
CA SER A 337 4.38 -36.51 -4.53
C SER A 337 4.73 -35.33 -5.44
N LEU A 338 5.44 -35.62 -6.52
CA LEU A 338 5.64 -34.71 -7.64
C LEU A 338 4.95 -35.31 -8.88
N THR A 339 3.98 -34.58 -9.43
CA THR A 339 3.29 -34.93 -10.67
C THR A 339 3.65 -33.94 -11.77
N ILE A 340 4.11 -34.43 -12.92
CA ILE A 340 4.44 -33.61 -14.08
C ILE A 340 3.46 -33.91 -15.21
N PHE A 341 2.58 -32.96 -15.51
CA PHE A 341 1.64 -33.09 -16.63
C PHE A 341 2.35 -32.86 -17.97
N SER A 342 1.72 -33.30 -19.07
CA SER A 342 2.26 -33.13 -20.42
C SER A 342 2.61 -31.65 -20.72
N GLY A 343 3.89 -31.42 -21.04
CA GLY A 343 4.46 -30.09 -21.27
C GLY A 343 4.93 -29.33 -20.03
N GLY A 344 4.79 -29.90 -18.82
CA GLY A 344 5.45 -29.40 -17.62
C GLY A 344 6.94 -29.74 -17.60
N VAL A 345 7.74 -28.95 -16.91
CA VAL A 345 9.21 -29.11 -16.84
C VAL A 345 9.66 -29.22 -15.40
N ALA A 346 10.42 -30.27 -15.07
CA ALA A 346 11.15 -30.38 -13.82
C ALA A 346 12.65 -30.58 -14.10
N ASN A 347 13.47 -29.60 -13.72
CA ASN A 347 14.91 -29.62 -13.93
C ASN A 347 15.64 -29.96 -12.62
N SER A 348 16.67 -30.82 -12.70
CA SER A 348 17.51 -31.18 -11.56
C SER A 348 16.73 -31.72 -10.35
N THR A 349 15.68 -32.50 -10.61
CA THR A 349 14.89 -33.14 -9.55
C THR A 349 15.70 -34.20 -8.82
N THR A 350 15.70 -34.16 -7.50
CA THR A 350 16.22 -35.21 -6.61
C THR A 350 15.05 -35.92 -5.95
N VAL A 351 14.95 -37.25 -6.13
CA VAL A 351 13.92 -38.07 -5.47
C VAL A 351 14.63 -38.97 -4.45
N ASN A 352 14.40 -38.71 -3.16
CA ASN A 352 14.93 -39.49 -2.04
C ASN A 352 14.02 -40.68 -1.71
N SER A 353 14.38 -41.45 -0.69
CA SER A 353 13.57 -42.57 -0.19
C SER A 353 12.11 -42.15 0.04
N TYR A 354 11.19 -43.02 -0.39
CA TYR A 354 9.75 -42.80 -0.33
C TYR A 354 9.25 -41.53 -1.03
N GLY A 355 10.06 -40.85 -1.86
CA GLY A 355 9.57 -39.85 -2.79
C GLY A 355 8.88 -40.51 -4.00
N ASN A 356 7.81 -39.91 -4.50
CA ASN A 356 7.11 -40.35 -5.71
C ASN A 356 7.20 -39.27 -6.79
N LEU A 357 7.61 -39.69 -7.99
CA LEU A 357 7.57 -38.90 -9.21
C LEU A 357 6.66 -39.63 -10.20
N SER A 358 5.63 -38.94 -10.70
CA SER A 358 4.62 -39.48 -11.62
C SER A 358 4.44 -38.63 -12.86
#